data_AF-A0A4Y3S0K0-F1
#
_entry.id   AF-A0A4Y3S0K0-F1
#
_cell.length_a   1.000
_cell.length_b   1.000
_cell.length_c   1.000
_cell.angle_alpha   90.00
_cell.angle_beta   90.00
_cell.angle_gamma   90.00
#
_symmetry.space_group_name_H-M   'P 1'
#
loop_
_entity.id
_entity.type
_entity.pdbx_description
1 polymer ?
#
loop_
_entity_poly.entity_id
_entity_poly.type
_entity_poly.pdbx_seq_one_letter_code
_entity_poly.pdbx_strand_id
1 'polypeptide(L)' 'MRTGDLHPREASRALVTEILHAHGDRLQDDATVMCLDWHGTHQVTRSADAGADLAEASAPE' A
#
# COMPACT_ATOMS: atom_id res chain seq x y z
N MET A 1 3.84 -0.33 14.11
CA MET A 1 4.35 -0.37 12.74
C MET A 1 4.27 1.04 12.15
N ARG A 2 5.30 1.52 11.44
CA ARG A 2 5.28 2.82 10.76
C ARG A 2 5.43 2.57 9.26
N THR A 3 4.44 2.95 8.46
CA THR A 3 4.37 2.67 7.01
C THR A 3 4.39 3.91 6.14
N GLY A 4 4.54 5.10 6.74
CA GLY A 4 4.41 6.37 6.04
C GLY A 4 5.50 6.64 5.00
N ASP A 5 6.63 5.94 5.11
CA ASP A 5 7.77 6.06 4.19
C ASP A 5 7.75 4.97 3.09
N LEU A 6 6.78 4.06 3.11
CA LEU A 6 6.65 3.00 2.11
C LEU A 6 5.81 3.46 0.92
N HIS A 7 6.13 2.96 -0.27
CA HIS A 7 5.24 3.10 -1.42
C HIS A 7 3.82 2.59 -1.09
N PRO A 8 2.73 3.23 -1.57
CA PRO A 8 1.36 2.89 -1.16
C PRO A 8 0.98 1.41 -1.31
N ARG A 9 1.53 0.72 -2.31
CA ARG A 9 1.33 -0.73 -2.50
C ARG A 9 1.93 -1.56 -1.36
N GLU A 10 3.13 -1.20 -0.90
CA GLU A 10 3.82 -1.88 0.19
C GLU A 10 3.16 -1.58 1.53
N ALA A 11 2.81 -0.31 1.77
CA ALA A 11 2.03 0.08 2.94
C ALA A 11 0.72 -0.72 3.02
N SER A 12 -0.02 -0.84 1.91
CA SER A 12 -1.26 -1.63 1.85
C SER A 12 -1.02 -3.10 2.18
N ARG A 13 0.00 -3.73 1.59
CA ARG A 13 0.32 -5.15 1.85
C ARG A 13 0.71 -5.40 3.30
N ALA A 14 1.54 -4.52 3.84
CA ALA A 14 2.06 -4.67 5.18
C ALA A 14 0.95 -4.43 6.23
N LEU A 15 -0.01 -3.54 5.97
CA LEU A 15 -1.25 -3.44 6.76
C LEU A 15 -2.13 -4.69 6.65
N VAL A 16 -2.28 -5.28 5.46
CA VAL A 16 -3.03 -6.55 5.29
C VAL A 16 -2.39 -7.67 6.11
N THR A 17 -1.07 -7.78 6.13
CA THR A 17 -0.34 -8.75 6.96
C THR A 17 -0.64 -8.55 8.45
N GLU A 18 -0.60 -7.32 8.96
CA GLU A 18 -0.90 -7.04 10.37
C GLU A 18 -2.36 -7.33 10.73
N ILE A 19 -3.30 -7.02 9.83
CA ILE A 19 -4.72 -7.35 10.03
C ILE A 19 -4.89 -8.87 10.11
N LEU A 20 -4.27 -9.65 9.22
CA LEU A 20 -4.34 -11.11 9.25
C LEU A 20 -3.76 -11.65 10.57
N HIS A 21 -2.57 -11.20 10.98
CA HIS A 21 -1.97 -11.61 12.25
C HIS A 21 -2.86 -11.29 13.45
N ALA A 22 -3.48 -10.12 13.49
CA ALA A 22 -4.39 -9.72 14.58
C ALA A 22 -5.66 -10.59 14.64
N HIS A 23 -6.04 -11.21 13.53
CA HIS A 23 -7.19 -12.11 13.43
C HIS A 23 -6.81 -13.61 13.45
N GLY A 24 -5.55 -13.95 13.79
CA GLY A 24 -5.09 -15.34 13.80
C GLY A 24 -5.12 -15.97 12.39
N ASP A 25 -4.70 -15.19 11.39
CA ASP A 25 -4.61 -15.53 9.97
C ASP A 25 -5.94 -15.89 9.31
N ARG A 26 -7.07 -15.60 9.96
CA ARG A 26 -8.40 -15.86 9.41
C ARG A 26 -9.36 -14.71 9.68
N LEU A 27 -9.76 -14.04 8.61
CA LEU A 27 -10.82 -13.05 8.64
C LEU A 27 -12.19 -13.72 8.86
N GLN A 28 -13.06 -13.05 9.61
CA GLN A 28 -14.44 -13.51 9.84
C GLN A 28 -15.37 -13.20 8.65
N ASP A 29 -15.00 -12.20 7.86
CA ASP A 29 -15.73 -11.70 6.68
C ASP A 29 -14.74 -11.03 5.71
N ASP A 30 -15.22 -10.54 4.57
CA ASP A 30 -14.41 -9.81 3.59
C ASP A 30 -13.87 -8.48 4.16
N ALA A 31 -12.57 -8.25 4.00
CA ALA A 31 -11.92 -7.01 4.40
C ALA A 31 -11.16 -6.37 3.22
N THR A 32 -11.23 -5.04 3.09
CA THR A 32 -10.52 -4.29 2.06
C THR A 32 -9.69 -3.18 2.70
N VAL A 33 -8.42 -3.08 2.30
CA VAL A 33 -7.52 -1.99 2.67
C VAL A 33 -7.30 -1.10 1.45
N MET A 34 -7.44 0.22 1.63
CA MET A 34 -7.10 1.22 0.62
C MET A 34 -6.08 2.19 1.18
N CYS A 35 -4.97 2.38 0.46
CA CYS A 35 -3.99 3.42 0.72
C CYS A 35 -4.10 4.48 -0.36
N LEU A 36 -4.34 5.73 0.05
CA LEU A 36 -4.40 6.89 -0.83
C LEU A 36 -3.22 7.79 -0.50
N ASP A 37 -2.27 7.88 -1.42
CA ASP A 37 -1.24 8.92 -1.40
C ASP A 37 -1.69 10.09 -2.29
N TRP A 38 -1.69 11.28 -1.70
CA TRP A 38 -2.29 12.47 -2.30
C TRP A 38 -1.22 13.51 -2.63
N HIS A 39 -0.95 13.68 -3.92
CA HIS A 39 0.06 14.61 -4.43
C HIS A 39 -0.52 15.96 -4.92
N GLY A 40 -1.76 16.30 -4.55
CA GLY A 40 -2.44 17.53 -5.00
C GLY A 40 -3.23 17.38 -6.30
N THR A 41 -3.65 18.51 -6.88
CA THR A 41 -4.57 18.55 -8.05
C THR A 41 -3.86 18.70 -9.41
N HIS A 42 -2.53 18.77 -9.43
CA HIS A 42 -1.77 18.89 -10.67
C HIS A 42 -1.73 17.56 -11.43
N GLN A 43 -1.82 17.59 -12.77
CA GLN A 43 -1.66 16.38 -13.58
C GLN A 43 -0.22 15.86 -13.47
N VAL A 44 -0.06 14.76 -12.74
CA VAL A 44 1.18 13.99 -12.72
C VAL A 44 1.07 12.89 -13.76
N THR A 45 1.96 12.91 -14.77
CA THR A 45 2.11 11.78 -15.70
C THR A 45 2.77 10.65 -14.93
N ARG A 46 1.97 9.69 -14.44
CA ARG A 46 2.50 8.54 -13.71
C ARG A 46 3.01 7.45 -14.67
N SER A 47 4.22 6.95 -14.43
CA SER A 47 4.75 5.78 -15.14
C SER A 47 4.50 4.57 -14.26
N ALA A 48 3.42 3.83 -14.56
CA ALA A 48 2.97 2.74 -13.72
C ALA A 48 3.03 1.37 -14.42
N ASP A 49 3.49 0.36 -13.69
CA ASP A 49 3.33 -1.05 -14.04
C ASP A 49 2.42 -1.74 -13.02
N ALA A 50 1.48 -2.56 -13.51
CA ALA A 50 0.38 -3.15 -12.73
C ALA A 50 -0.36 -2.13 -11.81
N GLY A 51 -0.34 -0.84 -12.16
CA GLY A 51 -0.95 0.25 -11.39
C GLY A 51 -0.11 0.82 -10.23
N ALA A 52 1.13 0.38 -10.03
CA ALA A 52 2.09 1.04 -9.12
C ALA A 52 3.05 1.93 -9.90
N ASP A 53 3.36 3.11 -9.36
CA ASP A 53 4.39 3.96 -9.92
C ASP A 53 5.76 3.30 -9.73
N LEU A 54 6.52 3.20 -10.83
CA LEU A 54 7.84 2.56 -10.83
C LEU A 54 8.92 3.44 -10.21
N ALA A 55 8.72 4.77 -10.20
CA ALA A 55 9.72 5.71 -9.68
C ALA A 55 9.69 5.83 -8.14
N GLU A 56 8.55 5.51 -7.52
CA GLU A 56 8.28 5.73 -6.10
C GLU A 56 8.31 4.43 -5.27
N ALA A 57 8.66 3.28 -5.87
CA ALA A 57 8.82 2.04 -5.13
C ALA A 57 9.94 2.18 -4.09
N SER A 58 9.73 1.61 -2.89
CA SER A 58 10.79 1.62 -1.87
C SER A 58 11.99 0.83 -2.40
N ALA A 59 13.20 1.24 -2.02
CA ALA A 59 14.39 0.48 -2.37
C ALA A 59 14.25 -0.97 -1.83
N PRO A 60 14.66 -1.99 -2.60
CA PRO A 60 14.69 -3.36 -2.08
C PRO A 60 15.64 -3.41 -0.87
N GLU A 61 15.18 -4.08 0.19
CA GLU A 61 15.97 -4.32 1.42
C GLU A 61 17.16 -5.25 1.16
#